data_AF-A0A353TWD5-F1
#
_entry.id   AF-A0A353TWD5-F1
#
_cell.length_a   1.000
_cell.length_b   1.000
_cell.length_c   1.000
_cell.angle_alpha   90.00
_cell.angle_beta   90.00
_cell.angle_gamma   90.00
#
_symmetry.space_group_name_H-M   'P 1'
#
loop_
_entity.id
_entity.type
_entity.pdbx_description
1 polymer ?
#
loop_
_entity_poly.entity_id
_entity_poly.type
_entity_poly.pdbx_seq_one_letter_code
_entity_poly.pdbx_strand_id
1 'polypeptide(L)'
;EFDGIKNLAGSNSFALTPKRWIETTRAIGIVSKTGRYGGTFAHCDIAFEFASWLSAEFKFYLIKEYQRLKEEEQKQLGWSAKRELSKINYHIHTDAVKQNLIPVELTPQQISYVYANEADVLNMAMFGITAKQWRDSNPDLKGNIRDYATINELICLSNM
;
A
#
# COMPACT_ATOMS: atom_id res chain seq x y z
N GLU A 1 46.38 -8.73 -17.53
CA GLU A 1 46.44 -7.25 -17.57
C GLU A 1 45.78 -6.57 -16.37
N PHE A 2 44.58 -6.99 -15.93
CA PHE A 2 43.99 -6.51 -14.66
C PHE A 2 44.88 -6.79 -13.43
N ASP A 3 45.54 -7.96 -13.41
CA ASP A 3 46.55 -8.28 -12.39
C ASP A 3 47.77 -7.35 -12.42
N GLY A 4 48.11 -6.74 -13.56
CA GLY A 4 49.21 -5.77 -13.62
C GLY A 4 48.86 -4.45 -12.92
N ILE A 5 47.62 -3.99 -13.08
CA ILE A 5 47.07 -2.83 -12.34
C ILE A 5 47.00 -3.17 -10.85
N LYS A 6 46.49 -4.37 -10.51
CA LYS A 6 46.36 -4.85 -9.13
C LYS A 6 47.72 -5.04 -8.44
N ASN A 7 48.73 -5.53 -9.14
CA ASN A 7 50.08 -5.78 -8.62
C ASN A 7 50.91 -4.49 -8.48
N LEU A 8 50.58 -3.44 -9.23
CA LEU A 8 51.23 -2.13 -9.10
C LEU A 8 50.48 -1.18 -8.14
N ALA A 9 49.21 -1.46 -7.86
CA ALA A 9 48.41 -0.72 -6.88
C ALA A 9 49.07 -0.81 -5.49
N GLY A 10 49.55 0.33 -4.99
CA GLY A 10 50.31 0.42 -3.72
C GLY A 10 51.81 0.65 -3.88
N SER A 11 52.36 0.61 -5.10
CA SER A 11 53.72 1.10 -5.35
C SER A 11 53.73 2.63 -5.45
N ASN A 12 54.74 3.28 -4.88
CA ASN A 12 54.85 4.75 -4.86
C ASN A 12 54.86 5.40 -6.26
N SER A 13 55.13 4.63 -7.32
CA SER A 13 55.16 5.08 -8.71
C SER A 13 53.86 4.81 -9.48
N PHE A 14 52.86 4.18 -8.86
CA PHE A 14 51.64 3.81 -9.57
C PHE A 14 50.65 4.97 -9.63
N ALA A 15 50.59 5.61 -10.82
CA ALA A 15 49.55 6.55 -11.18
C ALA A 15 48.65 5.95 -12.26
N LEU A 16 47.37 5.81 -11.94
CA LEU A 16 46.33 5.34 -12.87
C LEU A 16 45.45 6.51 -13.28
N THR A 17 45.71 7.06 -14.47
CA THR A 17 44.89 8.15 -15.00
C THR A 17 43.54 7.60 -15.49
N PRO A 18 42.46 8.41 -15.47
CA PRO A 18 41.16 7.98 -15.98
C PRO A 18 41.22 7.47 -17.42
N LYS A 19 42.03 8.09 -18.28
CA LYS A 19 42.26 7.65 -19.66
C LYS A 19 42.87 6.24 -19.71
N ARG A 20 43.93 6.00 -18.93
CA ARG A 20 44.59 4.68 -18.85
C ARG A 20 43.65 3.60 -18.30
N TRP A 21 42.81 3.94 -17.31
CA TRP A 21 41.79 3.04 -16.79
C TRP A 21 40.77 2.65 -17.87
N ILE A 22 40.22 3.62 -18.60
CA ILE A 22 39.24 3.38 -19.67
C ILE A 22 39.84 2.46 -20.74
N GLU A 23 41.05 2.76 -21.22
CA GLU A 23 41.72 2.00 -22.28
C GLU A 23 42.05 0.57 -21.85
N THR A 24 42.54 0.38 -20.62
CA THR A 24 42.98 -0.94 -20.14
C THR A 24 41.82 -1.84 -19.74
N THR A 25 40.80 -1.29 -19.09
CA THR A 25 39.66 -2.08 -18.58
C THR A 25 38.48 -2.11 -19.54
N ARG A 26 38.52 -1.34 -20.63
CA ARG A 26 37.38 -1.08 -21.52
C ARG A 26 36.17 -0.56 -20.74
N ALA A 27 36.41 0.30 -19.75
CA ALA A 27 35.36 0.84 -18.90
C ALA A 27 34.30 1.56 -19.74
N ILE A 28 33.04 1.21 -19.52
CA ILE A 28 31.88 1.82 -20.18
C ILE A 28 31.35 2.93 -19.27
N GLY A 29 30.90 4.04 -19.88
CA GLY A 29 30.26 5.13 -19.14
C GLY A 29 31.22 6.13 -18.49
N ILE A 30 32.53 6.08 -18.78
CA ILE A 30 33.51 7.11 -18.40
C ILE A 30 34.26 7.56 -19.65
N VAL A 31 34.38 8.87 -19.84
CA VAL A 31 35.02 9.49 -21.01
C VAL A 31 36.01 10.54 -20.55
N SER A 32 37.27 10.41 -20.96
CA SER A 32 38.31 11.40 -20.66
C SER A 32 38.72 12.13 -21.94
N LYS A 33 38.54 13.45 -21.97
CA LYS A 33 38.92 14.32 -23.11
C LYS A 33 40.02 15.29 -22.69
N THR A 34 41.01 15.48 -23.55
CA THR A 34 42.10 16.46 -23.38
C THR A 34 41.80 17.74 -24.17
N GLY A 35 42.25 18.90 -23.68
CA GLY A 35 42.13 20.19 -24.39
C GLY A 35 41.48 21.30 -23.53
N ARG A 36 41.24 22.48 -24.13
CA ARG A 36 40.70 23.67 -23.45
C ARG A 36 39.32 23.47 -22.81
N TYR A 37 38.55 22.50 -23.31
CA TYR A 37 37.27 22.03 -22.74
C TYR A 37 37.34 20.54 -22.37
N GLY A 38 38.54 20.07 -22.06
CA GLY A 38 38.80 18.72 -21.61
C GLY A 38 38.30 18.49 -20.18
N GLY A 39 38.18 17.21 -19.83
CA GLY A 39 37.67 16.77 -18.54
C GLY A 39 37.42 15.27 -18.53
N THR A 40 37.19 14.72 -17.35
CA THR A 40 36.68 13.36 -17.20
C THR A 40 35.19 13.45 -16.89
N PHE A 41 34.38 12.86 -17.75
CA PHE A 41 32.93 12.82 -17.65
C PHE A 41 32.50 11.38 -17.41
N ALA A 42 31.41 11.18 -16.68
CA ALA A 42 30.86 9.86 -16.43
C ALA A 42 29.33 9.87 -16.55
N HIS A 43 28.76 8.69 -16.77
CA HIS A 43 27.33 8.45 -16.63
C HIS A 43 26.85 8.93 -15.24
N CYS A 44 25.62 9.41 -15.13
CA CYS A 44 25.11 10.02 -13.90
C CYS A 44 25.29 9.10 -12.68
N ASP A 45 24.97 7.82 -12.82
CA ASP A 45 25.07 6.85 -11.72
C ASP A 45 26.52 6.66 -11.26
N ILE A 46 27.47 6.56 -12.20
CA ILE A 46 28.90 6.43 -11.90
C ILE A 46 29.39 7.71 -11.22
N ALA A 47 28.99 8.88 -11.73
CA ALA A 47 29.35 10.17 -11.14
C ALA A 47 28.78 10.32 -9.72
N PHE A 48 27.54 9.89 -9.49
CA PHE A 48 26.90 9.93 -8.17
C PHE A 48 27.58 9.02 -7.17
N GLU A 49 28.01 7.83 -7.57
CA GLU A 49 28.79 6.95 -6.69
C GLU A 49 30.14 7.57 -6.32
N PHE A 50 30.87 8.12 -7.29
CA PHE A 50 32.13 8.83 -7.01
C PHE A 50 31.93 10.04 -6.09
N ALA A 51 30.91 10.86 -6.34
CA ALA A 51 30.59 12.02 -5.51
C ALA A 51 30.19 11.60 -4.08
N SER A 52 29.43 10.51 -3.95
CA SER A 52 29.01 9.95 -2.66
C SER A 52 30.16 9.34 -1.87
N TRP A 53 31.15 8.76 -2.56
CA TRP A 53 32.38 8.27 -1.92
C TRP A 53 33.27 9.43 -1.45
N LEU A 54 33.36 10.50 -2.25
CA LEU A 54 34.19 11.66 -1.95
C LEU A 54 33.62 12.55 -0.84
N SER A 55 32.30 12.71 -0.80
CA SER A 55 31.62 13.60 0.15
C SER A 55 30.48 12.88 0.88
N ALA A 56 30.66 12.70 2.19
CA ALA A 56 29.62 12.18 3.06
C ALA A 56 28.37 13.08 3.10
N GLU A 57 28.57 14.40 2.97
CA GLU A 57 27.47 15.38 2.89
C GLU A 57 26.64 15.17 1.63
N PHE A 58 27.30 15.02 0.46
CA PHE A 58 26.61 14.74 -0.79
C PHE A 58 25.78 13.44 -0.69
N LYS A 59 26.40 12.39 -0.16
CA LYS A 59 25.72 11.10 0.06
C LYS A 59 24.51 11.24 0.97
N PHE A 60 24.61 12.01 2.04
CA PHE A 60 23.50 12.26 2.96
C PHE A 60 22.33 12.97 2.27
N TYR A 61 22.62 14.00 1.45
CA TYR A 61 21.58 14.70 0.69
C TYR A 61 20.90 13.78 -0.32
N LEU A 62 21.65 12.95 -1.04
CA LEU A 62 21.11 11.95 -1.96
C LEU A 62 20.12 11.02 -1.25
N ILE A 63 20.50 10.49 -0.08
CA ILE A 63 19.65 9.59 0.72
C ILE A 63 18.38 10.31 1.20
N LYS A 64 18.52 11.54 1.73
CA LYS A 64 17.38 12.32 2.19
C LYS A 64 16.40 12.63 1.07
N GLU A 65 16.90 13.00 -0.09
CA GLU A 65 16.06 13.32 -1.24
C GLU A 65 15.34 12.08 -1.77
N TYR A 66 16.02 10.93 -1.80
CA TYR A 66 15.38 9.65 -2.13
C TYR A 66 14.25 9.30 -1.14
N GLN A 67 14.48 9.48 0.17
CA GLN A 67 13.45 9.26 1.19
C GLN A 67 12.24 10.18 1.00
N ARG A 68 12.49 11.48 0.75
CA ARG A 68 11.43 12.46 0.47
C ARG A 68 10.56 12.03 -0.72
N LEU A 69 11.18 11.62 -1.83
CA LEU A 69 10.46 11.13 -3.02
C LEU A 69 9.63 9.88 -2.71
N LYS A 70 10.17 8.95 -1.93
CA LYS A 70 9.44 7.74 -1.53
C LYS A 70 8.25 8.02 -0.63
N GLU A 71 8.36 8.99 0.28
CA GLU A 71 7.23 9.42 1.11
C GLU A 71 6.12 10.06 0.28
N GLU A 72 6.48 10.86 -0.73
CA GLU A 72 5.51 11.48 -1.65
C GLU A 72 4.79 10.43 -2.51
N GLU A 73 5.54 9.47 -3.07
CA GLU A 73 4.99 8.35 -3.83
C GLU A 73 3.99 7.52 -2.99
N GLN A 74 4.36 7.22 -1.74
CA GLN A 74 3.51 6.47 -0.82
C GLN A 74 2.20 7.21 -0.48
N LYS A 75 2.24 8.54 -0.35
CA LYS A 75 1.03 9.36 -0.11
C LYS A 75 0.05 9.26 -1.29
N GLN A 76 0.55 9.29 -2.52
CA GLN A 76 -0.28 9.15 -3.72
C GLN A 76 -0.91 7.76 -3.82
N LEU A 77 -0.13 6.70 -3.55
CA LEU A 77 -0.62 5.33 -3.51
C LEU A 77 -1.70 5.14 -2.44
N GLY A 78 -1.46 5.65 -1.23
CA GLY A 78 -2.43 5.60 -0.13
C GLY A 78 -3.74 6.32 -0.45
N TRP A 79 -3.68 7.44 -1.18
CA TRP A 79 -4.87 8.15 -1.64
C TRP A 79 -5.68 7.33 -2.66
N SER A 80 -5.00 6.73 -3.65
CA SER A 80 -5.67 5.88 -4.65
C SER A 80 -6.29 4.62 -4.03
N ALA A 81 -5.58 3.96 -3.12
CA ALA A 81 -6.04 2.76 -2.42
C ALA A 81 -7.27 3.06 -1.56
N LYS A 82 -7.28 4.18 -0.82
CA LYS A 82 -8.46 4.61 -0.04
C LYS A 82 -9.67 4.84 -0.94
N ARG A 83 -9.49 5.44 -2.13
CA ARG A 83 -10.58 5.69 -3.06
C ARG A 83 -11.16 4.40 -3.64
N GLU A 84 -10.30 3.47 -4.04
CA GLU A 84 -10.73 2.16 -4.55
C GLU A 84 -11.43 1.34 -3.46
N LEU A 85 -10.89 1.33 -2.23
CA LEU A 85 -11.55 0.67 -1.08
C LEU A 85 -12.93 1.27 -0.79
N SER A 86 -13.07 2.60 -0.80
CA SER A 86 -14.37 3.24 -0.62
C SER A 86 -15.37 2.89 -1.74
N LYS A 87 -14.90 2.76 -2.99
CA LYS A 87 -15.74 2.36 -4.12
C LYS A 87 -16.20 0.90 -4.01
N ILE A 88 -15.28 -0.01 -3.64
CA ILE A 88 -15.59 -1.42 -3.38
C ILE A 88 -16.59 -1.52 -2.22
N ASN A 89 -16.37 -0.80 -1.13
CA ASN A 89 -17.30 -0.78 0.01
C ASN A 89 -18.69 -0.29 -0.42
N TYR A 90 -18.78 0.78 -1.21
CA TYR A 90 -20.07 1.27 -1.70
C TYR A 90 -20.84 0.21 -2.51
N HIS A 91 -20.15 -0.53 -3.37
CA HIS A 91 -20.76 -1.64 -4.12
C HIS A 91 -21.17 -2.80 -3.22
N ILE A 92 -20.31 -3.22 -2.29
CA ILE A 92 -20.64 -4.26 -1.30
C ILE A 92 -21.85 -3.84 -0.46
N HIS A 93 -21.91 -2.59 0.01
CA HIS A 93 -23.04 -2.06 0.75
C HIS A 93 -24.31 -2.01 -0.11
N THR A 94 -24.23 -1.57 -1.37
CA THR A 94 -25.38 -1.51 -2.26
C THR A 94 -25.92 -2.90 -2.60
N ASP A 95 -25.03 -3.86 -2.85
CA ASP A 95 -25.39 -5.24 -3.14
C ASP A 95 -25.95 -5.93 -1.90
N ALA A 96 -25.37 -5.69 -0.71
CA ALA A 96 -25.91 -6.18 0.56
C ALA A 96 -27.28 -5.56 0.87
N VAL A 97 -27.49 -4.27 0.59
CA VAL A 97 -28.81 -3.63 0.75
C VAL A 97 -29.82 -4.23 -0.21
N LYS A 98 -29.42 -4.49 -1.46
CA LYS A 98 -30.28 -5.08 -2.48
C LYS A 98 -30.63 -6.54 -2.20
N GLN A 99 -29.72 -7.30 -1.57
CA GLN A 99 -29.90 -8.72 -1.25
C GLN A 99 -30.54 -8.97 0.12
N ASN A 100 -30.27 -8.13 1.14
CA ASN A 100 -30.73 -8.34 2.52
C ASN A 100 -31.68 -7.26 3.08
N LEU A 101 -31.75 -6.05 2.52
CA LEU A 101 -32.56 -4.94 3.06
C LEU A 101 -33.78 -4.57 2.22
N ILE A 102 -34.08 -5.30 1.14
CA ILE A 102 -35.44 -5.32 0.60
C ILE A 102 -36.12 -6.50 1.28
N PRO A 103 -36.76 -6.31 2.45
CA PRO A 103 -37.54 -7.37 3.05
C PRO A 103 -38.59 -7.81 2.03
N VAL A 104 -38.81 -9.13 1.94
CA VAL A 104 -40.04 -9.68 1.36
C VAL A 104 -41.18 -8.89 2.00
N GLU A 105 -42.01 -8.22 1.19
CA GLU A 105 -43.01 -7.26 1.65
C GLU A 105 -43.70 -7.76 2.93
N LEU A 106 -43.45 -7.06 4.05
CA LEU A 106 -43.98 -7.46 5.35
C LEU A 106 -45.51 -7.47 5.25
N THR A 107 -46.11 -8.57 5.71
CA THR A 107 -47.57 -8.68 5.69
C THR A 107 -48.20 -7.61 6.58
N PRO A 108 -49.40 -7.10 6.27
CA PRO A 108 -50.08 -6.08 7.09
C PRO A 108 -50.23 -6.46 8.57
N GLN A 109 -50.30 -7.77 8.87
CA GLN A 109 -50.36 -8.30 10.23
C GLN A 109 -49.04 -8.11 11.00
N GLN A 110 -47.89 -8.17 10.32
CA GLN A 110 -46.57 -7.91 10.91
C GLN A 110 -46.33 -6.42 11.16
N ILE A 111 -46.84 -5.56 10.27
CA ILE A 111 -46.79 -4.09 10.42
C ILE A 111 -47.62 -3.64 11.64
N SER A 112 -48.68 -4.37 11.98
CA SER A 112 -49.55 -4.09 13.14
C SER A 112 -48.93 -4.47 14.50
N TYR A 113 -47.78 -5.16 14.55
CA TYR A 113 -47.01 -5.36 15.79
C TYR A 113 -46.25 -4.07 16.14
N VAL A 114 -47.00 -3.00 16.37
CA VAL A 114 -46.51 -1.72 16.84
C VAL A 114 -46.31 -1.82 18.36
N TYR A 115 -45.06 -1.61 18.79
CA TYR A 115 -44.54 -1.58 20.17
C TYR A 115 -44.27 -2.91 20.89
N ALA A 116 -43.28 -3.66 20.42
CA ALA A 116 -42.48 -4.49 21.32
C ALA A 116 -41.00 -4.26 21.01
N ASN A 117 -40.30 -3.51 21.88
CA ASN A 117 -38.84 -3.30 21.94
C ASN A 117 -38.12 -2.88 20.63
N GLU A 118 -37.36 -1.78 20.68
CA GLU A 118 -36.47 -1.32 19.60
C GLU A 118 -35.61 -2.46 19.01
N ALA A 119 -35.17 -3.38 19.86
CA ALA A 119 -34.41 -4.55 19.45
C ALA A 119 -35.17 -5.50 18.50
N ASP A 120 -36.49 -5.69 18.70
CA ASP A 120 -37.30 -6.57 17.85
C ASP A 120 -37.68 -5.89 16.53
N VAL A 121 -37.81 -4.56 16.50
CA VAL A 121 -38.00 -3.79 15.25
C VAL A 121 -36.76 -3.90 14.37
N LEU A 122 -35.57 -3.74 14.96
CA LEU A 122 -34.30 -3.90 14.24
C LEU A 122 -34.13 -5.34 13.73
N ASN A 123 -34.49 -6.34 14.53
CA ASN A 123 -34.40 -7.74 14.11
C ASN A 123 -35.42 -8.09 13.00
N MET A 124 -36.63 -7.54 13.06
CA MET A 124 -37.62 -7.69 11.99
C MET A 124 -37.17 -7.02 10.69
N ALA A 125 -36.54 -5.84 10.77
CA ALA A 125 -36.04 -5.13 9.60
C ALA A 125 -34.83 -5.84 8.95
N MET A 126 -33.94 -6.40 9.77
CA MET A 126 -32.70 -7.04 9.29
C MET A 126 -32.87 -8.52 8.92
N PHE A 127 -33.73 -9.25 9.64
CA PHE A 127 -33.83 -10.71 9.54
C PHE A 127 -35.26 -11.22 9.24
N GLY A 128 -36.26 -10.34 9.22
CA GLY A 128 -37.66 -10.71 8.99
C GLY A 128 -38.33 -11.50 10.13
N ILE A 129 -37.66 -11.68 11.26
CA ILE A 129 -38.13 -12.44 12.42
C ILE A 129 -37.83 -11.71 13.74
N THR A 130 -38.69 -11.91 14.74
CA THR A 130 -38.49 -11.37 16.09
C THR A 130 -37.47 -12.20 16.89
N ALA A 131 -36.88 -11.63 17.94
CA ALA A 131 -35.95 -12.35 18.81
C ALA A 131 -36.62 -13.56 19.50
N LYS A 132 -37.93 -13.47 19.77
CA LYS A 132 -38.71 -14.59 20.33
C LYS A 132 -38.87 -15.72 19.32
N GLN A 133 -39.30 -15.42 18.09
CA GLN A 133 -39.45 -16.42 17.03
C GLN A 133 -38.12 -17.12 16.70
N TRP A 134 -37.01 -16.38 16.73
CA TRP A 134 -35.69 -16.96 16.54
C TRP A 134 -35.33 -17.93 17.67
N ARG A 135 -35.57 -17.56 18.95
CA ARG A 135 -35.35 -18.47 20.10
C ARG A 135 -36.23 -19.71 20.04
N ASP A 136 -37.50 -19.55 19.69
CA ASP A 136 -38.46 -20.65 19.58
C ASP A 136 -38.07 -21.63 18.45
N SER A 137 -37.48 -21.12 17.36
CA SER A 137 -37.02 -21.93 16.22
C SER A 137 -35.61 -22.52 16.41
N ASN A 138 -34.84 -22.02 17.37
CA ASN A 138 -33.45 -22.43 17.63
C ASN A 138 -33.22 -22.78 19.11
N PRO A 139 -33.91 -23.80 19.66
CA PRO A 139 -33.83 -24.14 21.09
C PRO A 139 -32.44 -24.62 21.53
N ASP A 140 -31.64 -25.16 20.60
CA ASP A 140 -30.32 -25.74 20.88
C ASP A 140 -29.17 -24.72 20.79
N LEU A 141 -29.43 -23.53 20.23
CA LEU A 141 -28.43 -22.47 20.06
C LEU A 141 -28.45 -21.51 21.26
N LYS A 142 -27.28 -21.35 21.89
CA LYS A 142 -27.11 -20.40 23.00
C LYS A 142 -26.72 -19.03 22.49
N GLY A 143 -27.55 -18.02 22.74
CA GLY A 143 -27.23 -16.63 22.44
C GLY A 143 -28.41 -15.86 21.88
N ASN A 144 -28.13 -14.79 21.16
CA ASN A 144 -29.10 -13.98 20.43
C ASN A 144 -28.86 -14.12 18.91
N ILE A 145 -29.85 -13.80 18.08
CA ILE A 145 -29.76 -13.83 16.61
C ILE A 145 -28.53 -13.07 16.08
N ARG A 146 -28.11 -12.01 16.79
CA ARG A 146 -26.93 -11.19 16.46
C ARG A 146 -25.61 -11.94 16.58
N ASP A 147 -25.52 -12.92 17.49
CA ASP A 147 -24.29 -13.71 17.68
C ASP A 147 -24.04 -14.66 16.50
N TYR A 148 -25.06 -14.89 15.69
CA TYR A 148 -25.05 -15.75 14.51
C TYR A 148 -25.21 -14.96 13.20
N ALA A 149 -25.18 -13.62 13.27
CA ALA A 149 -25.26 -12.74 12.11
C ALA A 149 -23.91 -12.62 11.40
N THR A 150 -23.94 -12.36 10.10
CA THR A 150 -22.73 -12.11 9.31
C THR A 150 -22.05 -10.81 9.74
N ILE A 151 -20.74 -10.69 9.48
CA ILE A 151 -19.97 -9.47 9.78
C ILE A 151 -20.63 -8.23 9.15
N ASN A 152 -21.20 -8.36 7.96
CA ASN A 152 -21.88 -7.27 7.28
C ASN A 152 -23.16 -6.83 8.02
N GLU A 153 -23.97 -7.77 8.49
CA GLU A 153 -25.19 -7.48 9.25
C GLU A 153 -24.89 -6.86 10.62
N LEU A 154 -23.80 -7.30 11.27
CA LEU A 154 -23.31 -6.71 12.51
C LEU A 154 -22.83 -5.27 12.33
N ILE A 155 -22.15 -4.96 11.22
CA ILE A 155 -21.73 -3.60 10.88
C ILE A 155 -22.94 -2.70 10.62
N CYS A 156 -23.99 -3.20 9.96
CA CYS A 156 -25.24 -2.46 9.77
C CYS A 156 -25.95 -2.18 11.10
N LEU A 157 -26.02 -3.17 12.00
CA LEU A 157 -26.61 -3.00 13.34
C LEU A 157 -25.82 -2.05 14.24
N SER A 158 -24.50 -1.93 14.05
CA SER A 158 -23.65 -1.03 14.84
C SER A 158 -23.71 0.44 14.40
N ASN A 159 -24.22 0.71 13.19
CA ASN A 159 -24.27 2.05 12.59
C ASN A 159 -25.70 2.61 12.48
N MET A 160 -26.71 1.87 12.95
CA MET A 160 -28.10 2.32 13.14
C MET A 160 -28.29 2.76 14.59
#